data_AF-A0AA36B316-F1
#
_entry.id   AF-A0AA36B316-F1
#
_cell.length_a   1.000
_cell.length_b   1.000
_cell.length_c   1.000
_cell.angle_alpha   90.00
_cell.angle_beta   90.00
_cell.angle_gamma   90.00
#
_symmetry.space_group_name_H-M   'P 1'
#
loop_
_entity.id
_entity.type
_entity.pdbx_description
1 polymer ?
#
loop_
_entity_poly.entity_id
_entity_poly.type
_entity_poly.pdbx_seq_one_letter_code
_entity_poly.pdbx_strand_id
1 'polypeptide(L)'
;MLQRYNATMLQRYNVTMLQRYNATTLQCYNATTLQCYNVTTLQCYSVTMLQRYNVTMLQRCNATMLQRYNATTLQRYNATTLQCYNATALQCYNVTTLQCYNVTMLQRHNATMLQRYNATTLQRYNARTLQCYNVTMLQCYNVTMLQCYSVTMLQRYNVTMLQRYNATMLQRYNATTLQCYKALLFHCYPNIYTTVLH
;
A
#
# COMPACT_ATOMS: atom_id res chain seq x y z
N MET A 1 -0.41 29.84 -12.25
CA MET A 1 0.50 28.67 -12.31
C MET A 1 1.86 29.12 -11.81
N LEU A 2 2.48 28.40 -10.85
CA LEU A 2 3.83 28.73 -10.39
C LEU A 2 4.79 27.60 -10.78
N GLN A 3 5.68 27.88 -11.74
CA GLN A 3 6.66 26.93 -12.25
C GLN A 3 8.04 27.36 -11.76
N ARG A 4 8.77 26.45 -11.10
CA ARG A 4 10.14 26.70 -10.63
C ARG A 4 11.03 25.49 -10.93
N TYR A 5 12.22 25.76 -11.45
CA TYR A 5 13.17 24.72 -11.85
C TYR A 5 13.95 24.17 -10.64
N ASN A 6 14.70 25.00 -9.92
CA ASN A 6 15.55 24.58 -8.80
C ASN A 6 15.31 25.47 -7.57
N ALA A 7 15.30 24.86 -6.38
CA ALA A 7 15.35 25.56 -5.09
C ALA A 7 15.72 24.57 -3.99
N THR A 8 16.57 24.99 -3.05
CA THR A 8 16.97 24.17 -1.90
C THR A 8 15.82 23.98 -0.92
N MET A 9 15.13 25.06 -0.57
CA MET A 9 13.97 25.05 0.31
C MET A 9 12.84 25.90 -0.27
N LEU A 10 11.60 25.40 -0.21
CA LEU A 10 10.42 26.16 -0.59
C LEU A 10 9.26 25.85 0.36
N GLN A 11 8.67 26.90 0.92
CA GLN A 11 7.46 26.84 1.72
C GLN A 11 6.34 27.61 1.02
N ARG A 12 5.15 27.03 0.96
CA ARG A 12 3.96 27.65 0.36
C ARG A 12 2.71 27.40 1.19
N TYR A 13 1.93 28.45 1.36
CA TYR A 13 0.57 28.42 1.88
C TYR A 13 -0.42 28.63 0.73
N ASN A 14 -1.45 27.78 0.67
CA ASN A 14 -2.58 27.83 -0.29
C ASN A 14 -2.18 28.04 -1.76
N VAL A 15 -1.99 26.95 -2.50
CA VAL A 15 -1.63 26.99 -3.92
C VAL A 15 -2.61 26.21 -4.78
N THR A 16 -3.21 26.85 -5.78
CA THR A 16 -4.11 26.13 -6.70
C THR A 16 -3.34 25.13 -7.55
N MET A 17 -2.19 25.53 -8.10
CA MET A 17 -1.34 24.68 -8.95
C MET A 17 0.14 25.02 -8.78
N LEU A 18 0.94 24.02 -8.40
CA LEU A 18 2.39 24.12 -8.27
C LEU A 18 3.07 23.00 -9.08
N GLN A 19 4.01 23.38 -9.96
CA GLN A 19 4.85 22.45 -10.68
C GLN A 19 6.33 22.70 -10.33
N ARG A 20 7.03 21.64 -9.92
CA ARG A 20 8.45 21.69 -9.57
C ARG A 20 9.26 20.57 -10.18
N TYR A 21 10.46 20.94 -10.64
CA TYR A 21 11.42 19.99 -11.17
C TYR A 21 12.33 19.39 -10.10
N ASN A 22 13.21 20.18 -9.46
CA ASN A 22 14.17 19.63 -8.49
C ASN A 22 14.15 20.38 -7.17
N ALA A 23 13.95 19.69 -6.04
CA ALA A 23 13.99 20.25 -4.68
C ALA A 23 14.74 19.37 -3.68
N THR A 24 15.45 19.98 -2.74
CA THR A 24 15.85 19.27 -1.53
C THR A 24 14.66 19.16 -0.57
N THR A 25 14.05 20.30 -0.21
CA THR A 25 12.90 20.34 0.70
C THR A 25 11.74 21.16 0.11
N LEU A 26 10.55 20.58 0.12
CA LEU A 26 9.30 21.26 -0.25
C LEU A 26 8.26 21.08 0.86
N GLN A 27 7.74 22.19 1.38
CA GLN A 27 6.63 22.24 2.33
C GLN A 27 5.43 22.94 1.69
N CYS A 28 4.29 22.26 1.66
CA CYS A 28 3.05 22.80 1.11
C CYS A 28 1.90 22.53 2.07
N TYR A 29 1.24 23.59 2.54
CA TYR A 29 0.15 23.43 3.49
C TYR A 29 -1.12 22.93 2.78
N ASN A 30 -1.66 23.72 1.84
CA ASN A 30 -2.81 23.33 1.03
C ASN A 30 -2.50 23.49 -0.45
N ALA A 31 -2.84 22.48 -1.25
CA ALA A 31 -2.86 22.63 -2.70
C ALA A 31 -3.96 21.82 -3.38
N THR A 32 -4.54 22.36 -4.46
CA THR A 32 -5.44 21.58 -5.30
C THR A 32 -4.63 20.58 -6.12
N THR A 33 -3.62 21.07 -6.85
CA THR A 33 -2.74 20.24 -7.68
C THR A 33 -1.27 20.52 -7.40
N LEU A 34 -0.52 19.46 -7.14
CA LEU A 34 0.93 19.51 -6.94
C LEU A 34 1.62 18.46 -7.82
N GLN A 35 2.54 18.90 -8.67
CA GLN A 35 3.36 18.05 -9.51
C GLN A 35 4.84 18.23 -9.18
N CYS A 36 5.54 17.13 -8.88
CA CYS A 36 6.96 17.18 -8.54
C CYS A 36 7.75 16.06 -9.23
N TYR A 37 8.88 16.40 -9.85
CA TYR A 37 9.76 15.40 -10.48
C TYR A 37 10.74 14.80 -9.49
N ASN A 38 11.73 15.56 -9.00
CA ASN A 38 12.74 15.09 -8.06
C ASN A 38 12.67 15.91 -6.77
N VAL A 39 12.22 15.29 -5.68
CA VAL A 39 12.21 15.94 -4.36
C VAL A 39 12.78 14.99 -3.32
N THR A 40 13.80 15.41 -2.59
CA THR A 40 14.35 14.56 -1.51
C THR A 40 13.33 14.41 -0.39
N THR A 41 12.83 15.54 0.13
CA THR A 41 11.85 15.59 1.22
C THR A 41 10.65 16.44 0.85
N LEU A 42 9.47 15.81 0.84
CA LEU A 42 8.20 16.49 0.63
C LEU A 42 7.32 16.34 1.88
N GLN A 43 6.86 17.46 2.42
CA GLN A 43 5.86 17.50 3.48
C GLN A 43 4.62 18.23 2.96
N CYS A 44 3.46 17.59 3.05
CA CYS A 44 2.20 18.26 2.72
C CYS A 44 1.10 17.95 3.73
N TYR A 45 0.32 18.97 4.07
CA TYR A 45 -0.80 18.81 4.99
C TYR A 45 -2.08 18.34 4.27
N SER A 46 -2.59 19.12 3.32
CA SER A 46 -3.78 18.77 2.52
C SER A 46 -3.54 19.00 1.04
N VAL A 47 -3.69 17.95 0.23
CA VAL A 47 -3.58 18.09 -1.24
C VAL A 47 -4.63 17.26 -1.95
N THR A 48 -5.42 17.84 -2.85
CA THR A 48 -6.43 17.07 -3.59
C THR A 48 -5.77 16.07 -4.54
N MET A 49 -4.84 16.55 -5.37
CA MET A 49 -4.12 15.75 -6.36
C MET A 49 -2.61 15.92 -6.26
N LEU A 50 -1.88 14.82 -6.08
CA LEU A 50 -0.41 14.80 -6.14
C LEU A 50 0.09 13.76 -7.14
N GLN A 51 0.86 14.21 -8.13
CA GLN A 51 1.59 13.34 -9.05
C GLN A 51 3.09 13.55 -8.87
N ARG A 52 3.84 12.45 -8.79
CA ARG A 52 5.28 12.51 -8.61
C ARG A 52 6.06 11.40 -9.28
N TYR A 53 7.27 11.76 -9.69
CA TYR A 53 8.20 10.85 -10.31
C TYR A 53 9.14 10.20 -9.27
N ASN A 54 10.05 10.97 -8.68
CA ASN A 54 11.04 10.49 -7.71
C ASN A 54 10.96 11.28 -6.40
N VAL A 55 10.62 10.60 -5.29
CA VAL A 55 10.75 11.18 -3.95
C VAL A 55 11.32 10.19 -2.96
N THR A 56 12.40 10.58 -2.29
CA THR A 56 13.04 9.77 -1.25
C THR A 56 12.11 9.64 -0.04
N MET A 57 11.65 10.77 0.51
CA MET A 57 10.80 10.80 1.70
C MET A 57 9.54 11.64 1.50
N LEU A 58 8.39 11.05 1.81
CA LEU A 58 7.10 11.76 1.89
C LEU A 58 6.44 11.53 3.23
N GLN A 59 6.07 12.63 3.88
CA GLN A 59 5.15 12.65 5.01
C GLN A 59 3.89 13.44 4.64
N ARG A 60 2.71 12.85 4.86
CA ARG A 60 1.42 13.49 4.54
C ARG A 60 0.30 13.17 5.51
N CYS A 61 -0.52 14.19 5.78
CA CYS A 61 -1.76 14.05 6.54
C CYS A 61 -2.93 13.61 5.62
N ASN A 62 -3.33 14.42 4.63
CA ASN A 62 -4.53 14.16 3.81
C ASN A 62 -4.28 14.34 2.30
N ALA A 63 -4.72 13.40 1.47
CA ALA A 63 -4.86 13.63 0.03
C ALA A 63 -5.93 12.75 -0.61
N THR A 64 -6.69 13.29 -1.54
CA THR A 64 -7.72 12.51 -2.25
C THR A 64 -7.09 11.50 -3.20
N MET A 65 -6.20 11.97 -4.07
CA MET A 65 -5.53 11.13 -5.08
C MET A 65 -4.02 11.30 -5.05
N LEU A 66 -3.30 10.17 -5.08
CA LEU A 66 -1.85 10.13 -5.17
C LEU A 66 -1.41 9.14 -6.25
N GLN A 67 -0.59 9.62 -7.18
CA GLN A 67 0.13 8.78 -8.13
C GLN A 67 1.63 8.96 -7.93
N ARG A 68 2.35 7.83 -7.87
CA ARG A 68 3.80 7.80 -7.69
C ARG A 68 4.47 6.76 -8.57
N TYR A 69 5.61 7.15 -9.13
CA TYR A 69 6.52 6.22 -9.79
C TYR A 69 7.49 5.57 -8.79
N ASN A 70 8.38 6.34 -8.15
CA ASN A 70 9.38 5.81 -7.22
C ASN A 70 9.32 6.44 -5.81
N ALA A 71 9.58 5.61 -4.80
CA ALA A 71 9.63 5.98 -3.39
C ALA A 71 10.64 5.16 -2.60
N THR A 72 11.42 5.80 -1.74
CA THR A 72 12.13 5.05 -0.69
C THR A 72 11.18 4.85 0.49
N THR A 73 10.70 5.95 1.08
CA THR A 73 9.85 5.91 2.27
C THR A 73 8.58 6.75 2.07
N LEU A 74 7.44 6.16 2.43
CA LEU A 74 6.14 6.82 2.42
C LEU A 74 5.42 6.61 3.75
N GLN A 75 5.12 7.69 4.46
CA GLN A 75 4.24 7.69 5.63
C GLN A 75 2.99 8.52 5.35
N ARG A 76 1.81 7.92 5.55
CA ARG A 76 0.53 8.56 5.28
C ARG A 76 -0.55 8.24 6.29
N TYR A 77 -1.31 9.28 6.63
CA TYR A 77 -2.46 9.17 7.51
C TYR A 77 -3.74 8.81 6.73
N ASN A 78 -4.22 9.67 5.82
CA ASN A 78 -5.44 9.40 5.05
C ASN A 78 -5.25 9.56 3.53
N ALA A 79 -5.85 8.67 2.73
CA ALA A 79 -6.06 8.88 1.31
C ALA A 79 -7.30 8.15 0.75
N THR A 80 -7.93 8.68 -0.30
CA THR A 80 -8.98 7.91 -1.00
C THR A 80 -8.34 6.89 -1.92
N THR A 81 -7.47 7.35 -2.82
CA THR A 81 -6.78 6.50 -3.81
C THR A 81 -5.28 6.73 -3.77
N LEU A 82 -4.53 5.63 -3.71
CA LEU A 82 -3.07 5.63 -3.79
C LEU A 82 -2.60 4.62 -4.83
N GLN A 83 -1.84 5.10 -5.81
CA GLN A 83 -1.14 4.28 -6.80
C GLN A 83 0.37 4.48 -6.64
N CYS A 84 1.10 3.36 -6.50
CA CYS A 84 2.55 3.38 -6.37
C CYS A 84 3.18 2.30 -7.22
N TYR A 85 4.09 2.69 -8.11
CA TYR A 85 4.79 1.71 -8.96
C TYR A 85 5.88 0.98 -8.17
N ASN A 86 6.86 1.72 -7.63
CA ASN A 86 7.93 1.14 -6.80
C ASN A 86 8.01 1.85 -5.44
N ALA A 87 8.07 1.07 -4.35
CA ALA A 87 8.40 1.60 -3.02
C ALA A 87 9.25 0.65 -2.18
N THR A 88 10.23 1.15 -1.44
CA THR A 88 10.93 0.32 -0.46
C THR A 88 10.05 0.11 0.78
N ALA A 89 9.58 1.19 1.39
CA ALA A 89 8.74 1.16 2.58
C ALA A 89 7.50 2.05 2.45
N LEU A 90 6.33 1.48 2.69
CA LEU A 90 5.05 2.19 2.63
C LEU A 90 4.23 1.91 3.89
N GLN A 91 3.97 2.96 4.67
CA GLN A 91 3.14 2.95 5.87
C GLN A 91 1.89 3.80 5.61
N CYS A 92 0.71 3.18 5.73
CA CYS A 92 -0.57 3.84 5.49
C CYS A 92 -1.59 3.50 6.58
N TYR A 93 -2.21 4.54 7.15
CA TYR A 93 -3.21 4.36 8.20
C TYR A 93 -4.60 4.05 7.61
N ASN A 94 -5.24 5.02 6.96
CA ASN A 94 -6.54 4.85 6.31
C ASN A 94 -6.42 5.13 4.79
N VAL A 95 -6.61 4.10 3.97
CA VAL A 95 -6.71 4.30 2.51
C VAL A 95 -7.81 3.44 1.93
N THR A 96 -8.78 4.05 1.25
CA THR A 96 -9.90 3.30 0.65
C THR A 96 -9.39 2.32 -0.40
N THR A 97 -8.62 2.82 -1.37
CA THR A 97 -8.06 2.03 -2.48
C THR A 97 -6.55 2.21 -2.59
N LEU A 98 -5.81 1.11 -2.53
CA LEU A 98 -4.37 1.10 -2.76
C LEU A 98 -4.02 0.08 -3.85
N GLN A 99 -3.28 0.54 -4.84
CA GLN A 99 -2.68 -0.28 -5.88
C GLN A 99 -1.17 -0.11 -5.81
N CYS A 100 -0.43 -1.23 -5.70
CA CYS A 100 1.02 -1.20 -5.83
C CYS A 100 1.55 -2.29 -6.74
N TYR A 101 2.57 -1.94 -7.52
CA TYR A 101 3.24 -2.89 -8.39
C TYR A 101 4.38 -3.63 -7.64
N ASN A 102 5.48 -2.95 -7.29
CA ASN A 102 6.57 -3.55 -6.52
C ASN A 102 6.78 -2.82 -5.21
N VAL A 103 6.69 -3.53 -4.08
CA VAL A 103 7.01 -2.94 -2.78
C VAL A 103 7.68 -3.92 -1.85
N THR A 104 8.83 -3.55 -1.30
CA THR A 104 9.56 -4.42 -0.35
C THR A 104 8.77 -4.59 0.95
N MET A 105 8.38 -3.48 1.59
CA MET A 105 7.64 -3.49 2.86
C MET A 105 6.39 -2.63 2.79
N LEU A 106 5.25 -3.22 3.15
CA LEU A 106 3.99 -2.52 3.31
C LEU A 106 3.38 -2.84 4.68
N GLN A 107 3.15 -1.79 5.47
CA GLN A 107 2.39 -1.85 6.73
C GLN A 107 1.12 -1.02 6.62
N ARG A 108 -0.01 -1.62 7.00
CA ARG A 108 -1.31 -0.98 6.91
C ARG A 108 -2.25 -1.29 8.07
N HIS A 109 -2.94 -0.24 8.52
CA HIS A 109 -4.03 -0.37 9.49
C HIS A 109 -5.37 -0.68 8.82
N ASN A 110 -5.95 0.25 8.07
CA ASN A 110 -7.30 0.10 7.52
C ASN A 110 -7.34 0.36 6.02
N ALA A 111 -7.85 -0.61 5.25
CA ALA A 111 -8.20 -0.43 3.84
C ALA A 111 -9.63 -0.86 3.54
N THR A 112 -10.14 -0.49 2.37
CA THR A 112 -11.28 -1.20 1.79
C THR A 112 -10.78 -2.19 0.74
N MET A 113 -9.95 -1.72 -0.19
CA MET A 113 -9.43 -2.50 -1.30
C MET A 113 -7.91 -2.35 -1.42
N LEU A 114 -7.22 -3.48 -1.58
CA LEU A 114 -5.79 -3.55 -1.83
C LEU A 114 -5.50 -4.52 -2.97
N GLN A 115 -4.83 -4.02 -4.02
CA GLN A 115 -4.30 -4.82 -5.11
C GLN A 115 -2.78 -4.69 -5.18
N ARG A 116 -2.10 -5.84 -5.25
CA ARG A 116 -0.65 -5.94 -5.14
C ARG A 116 -0.09 -6.95 -6.13
N TYR A 117 0.92 -6.55 -6.88
CA TYR A 117 1.61 -7.45 -7.78
C TYR A 117 2.77 -8.18 -7.07
N ASN A 118 3.79 -7.47 -6.61
CA ASN A 118 4.94 -8.07 -5.92
C ASN A 118 5.19 -7.44 -4.54
N ALA A 119 5.47 -8.29 -3.55
CA ALA A 119 5.86 -7.86 -2.22
C ALA A 119 6.83 -8.81 -1.53
N THR A 120 7.79 -8.27 -0.77
CA THR A 120 8.57 -9.10 0.15
C THR A 120 7.76 -9.32 1.42
N THR A 121 7.37 -8.23 2.10
CA THR A 121 6.63 -8.28 3.36
C THR A 121 5.38 -7.42 3.31
N LEU A 122 4.25 -8.02 3.66
CA LEU A 122 2.96 -7.35 3.77
C LEU A 122 2.32 -7.64 5.13
N GLN A 123 2.13 -6.58 5.92
CA GLN A 123 1.42 -6.62 7.19
C GLN A 123 0.14 -5.79 7.10
N ARG A 124 -1.00 -6.41 7.43
CA ARG A 124 -2.30 -5.72 7.40
C ARG A 124 -3.19 -6.06 8.59
N TYR A 125 -3.76 -5.03 9.20
CA TYR A 125 -4.76 -5.20 10.26
C TYR A 125 -6.16 -5.44 9.71
N ASN A 126 -6.74 -4.49 8.96
CA ASN A 126 -8.12 -4.59 8.48
C ASN A 126 -8.23 -4.29 6.98
N ALA A 127 -8.93 -5.14 6.23
CA ALA A 127 -9.72 -4.65 5.09
C ALA A 127 -10.78 -5.63 4.61
N ARG A 128 -11.65 -5.11 3.75
CA ARG A 128 -12.66 -5.88 3.04
C ARG A 128 -12.05 -6.82 2.00
N THR A 129 -11.25 -6.30 1.08
CA THR A 129 -10.68 -7.10 -0.03
C THR A 129 -9.16 -6.98 -0.09
N LEU A 130 -8.48 -8.11 -0.31
CA LEU A 130 -7.04 -8.18 -0.55
C LEU A 130 -6.76 -9.11 -1.72
N GLN A 131 -6.12 -8.57 -2.76
CA GLN A 131 -5.64 -9.33 -3.92
C GLN A 131 -4.11 -9.22 -3.99
N CYS A 132 -3.44 -10.38 -3.99
CA CYS A 132 -1.99 -10.45 -4.00
C CYS A 132 -1.47 -11.45 -5.05
N TYR A 133 -0.51 -11.06 -5.89
CA TYR A 133 0.04 -11.96 -6.90
C TYR A 133 1.24 -12.75 -6.36
N ASN A 134 2.37 -12.10 -6.08
CA ASN A 134 3.55 -12.73 -5.48
C ASN A 134 3.92 -12.05 -4.16
N VAL A 135 3.90 -12.81 -3.07
CA VAL A 135 4.28 -12.31 -1.74
C VAL A 135 5.17 -13.31 -1.00
N THR A 136 6.32 -12.87 -0.50
CA THR A 136 7.17 -13.76 0.32
C THR A 136 6.53 -14.00 1.70
N MET A 137 6.17 -12.93 2.40
CA MET A 137 5.57 -12.97 3.73
C MET A 137 4.30 -12.12 3.80
N LEU A 138 3.18 -12.77 4.11
CA LEU A 138 1.89 -12.11 4.30
C LEU A 138 1.34 -12.40 5.70
N GLN A 139 1.16 -11.34 6.47
CA GLN A 139 0.50 -11.34 7.78
C GLN A 139 -0.80 -10.52 7.70
N CYS A 140 -1.94 -11.13 7.97
CA CYS A 140 -3.20 -10.40 8.05
C CYS A 140 -4.09 -10.79 9.24
N TYR A 141 -4.66 -9.78 9.89
CA TYR A 141 -5.53 -9.98 11.04
C TYR A 141 -6.99 -10.18 10.64
N ASN A 142 -7.68 -9.15 10.18
CA ASN A 142 -9.09 -9.20 9.78
C ASN A 142 -9.24 -8.91 8.27
N VAL A 143 -9.64 -9.93 7.51
CA VAL A 143 -9.87 -9.81 6.08
C VAL A 143 -11.17 -10.50 5.68
N THR A 144 -12.10 -9.79 5.03
CA THR A 144 -13.32 -10.46 4.54
C THR A 144 -13.00 -11.38 3.36
N MET A 145 -12.29 -10.87 2.35
CA MET A 145 -11.92 -11.62 1.14
C MET A 145 -10.42 -11.50 0.87
N LEU A 146 -9.74 -12.65 0.83
CA LEU A 146 -8.34 -12.76 0.47
C LEU A 146 -8.19 -13.66 -0.76
N GLN A 147 -7.61 -13.11 -1.82
CA GLN A 147 -7.24 -13.84 -3.03
C GLN A 147 -5.73 -13.71 -3.24
N CYS A 148 -5.05 -14.84 -3.31
CA CYS A 148 -3.60 -14.84 -3.52
C CYS A 148 -3.14 -15.91 -4.50
N TYR A 149 -2.26 -15.52 -5.43
CA TYR A 149 -1.73 -16.43 -6.43
C TYR A 149 -0.53 -17.23 -5.88
N SER A 150 0.52 -16.58 -5.42
CA SER A 150 1.73 -17.21 -4.88
C SER A 150 2.16 -16.54 -3.58
N VAL A 151 2.17 -17.30 -2.49
CA VAL A 151 2.64 -16.80 -1.18
C VAL A 151 3.57 -17.80 -0.52
N THR A 152 4.81 -17.44 -0.20
CA THR A 152 5.73 -18.38 0.46
C THR A 152 5.28 -18.68 1.89
N MET A 153 5.04 -17.65 2.69
CA MET A 153 4.56 -17.76 4.06
C MET A 153 3.32 -16.91 4.31
N LEU A 154 2.26 -17.54 4.79
CA LEU A 154 0.98 -16.90 5.09
C LEU A 154 0.58 -17.15 6.55
N GLN A 155 0.43 -16.07 7.33
CA GLN A 155 -0.07 -16.09 8.71
C GLN A 155 -1.34 -15.26 8.83
N ARG A 156 -2.40 -15.86 9.39
CA ARG A 156 -3.73 -15.25 9.41
C ARG A 156 -4.50 -15.53 10.69
N TYR A 157 -5.27 -14.53 11.14
CA TYR A 157 -6.07 -14.61 12.36
C TYR A 157 -7.59 -14.70 12.15
N ASN A 158 -8.17 -13.93 11.23
CA ASN A 158 -9.60 -13.92 10.92
C ASN A 158 -9.79 -13.60 9.43
N VAL A 159 -10.07 -14.64 8.64
CA VAL A 159 -10.37 -14.46 7.21
C VAL A 159 -11.68 -15.15 6.84
N THR A 160 -12.69 -14.41 6.39
CA THR A 160 -14.00 -15.03 6.06
C THR A 160 -13.90 -15.92 4.83
N MET A 161 -13.27 -15.44 3.75
CA MET A 161 -13.07 -16.19 2.52
C MET A 161 -11.62 -16.11 2.03
N LEU A 162 -11.03 -17.28 1.77
CA LEU A 162 -9.73 -17.40 1.12
C LEU A 162 -9.83 -18.21 -0.17
N GLN A 163 -9.30 -17.64 -1.25
CA GLN A 163 -8.95 -18.37 -2.47
C GLN A 163 -7.45 -18.28 -2.71
N ARG A 164 -6.83 -19.43 -2.97
CA ARG A 164 -5.38 -19.50 -3.15
C ARG A 164 -4.94 -20.54 -4.18
N TYR A 165 -3.94 -20.18 -4.98
CA TYR A 165 -3.30 -21.09 -5.92
C TYR A 165 -2.08 -21.80 -5.30
N ASN A 166 -0.98 -21.10 -5.00
CA ASN A 166 0.28 -21.67 -4.51
C ASN A 166 0.75 -21.10 -3.17
N ALA A 167 1.25 -21.95 -2.27
CA ALA A 167 1.94 -21.55 -1.05
C ALA A 167 2.78 -22.66 -0.45
N THR A 168 3.89 -22.26 0.17
CA THR A 168 4.82 -23.19 0.82
C THR A 168 4.39 -23.48 2.24
N MET A 169 4.12 -22.44 3.04
CA MET A 169 3.75 -22.57 4.45
C MET A 169 2.52 -21.74 4.82
N LEU A 170 1.57 -22.37 5.51
CA LEU A 170 0.35 -21.73 5.97
C LEU A 170 0.07 -22.01 7.45
N GLN A 171 -0.05 -20.94 8.23
CA GLN A 171 -0.55 -20.95 9.61
C GLN A 171 -1.85 -20.17 9.71
N ARG A 172 -2.87 -20.76 10.35
CA ARG A 172 -4.23 -20.21 10.42
C ARG A 172 -4.84 -20.32 11.81
N TYR A 173 -5.47 -19.22 12.21
CA TYR A 173 -6.51 -19.14 13.22
C TYR A 173 -7.79 -18.64 12.50
N ASN A 174 -8.95 -19.28 12.69
CA ASN A 174 -10.29 -18.92 12.21
C ASN A 174 -10.49 -18.48 10.73
N ALA A 175 -11.09 -19.35 9.89
CA ALA A 175 -11.59 -18.93 8.57
C ALA A 175 -12.83 -19.70 8.10
N THR A 176 -13.84 -19.00 7.58
CA THR A 176 -15.15 -19.57 7.23
C THR A 176 -15.18 -20.35 5.93
N THR A 177 -14.36 -20.00 4.94
CA THR A 177 -14.29 -20.73 3.69
C THR A 177 -12.86 -20.74 3.17
N LEU A 178 -12.43 -21.91 2.69
CA LEU A 178 -11.08 -22.13 2.18
C LEU A 178 -11.12 -22.90 0.86
N GLN A 179 -10.53 -22.30 -0.17
CA GLN A 179 -10.18 -22.96 -1.43
C GLN A 179 -8.66 -22.85 -1.64
N CYS A 180 -7.99 -23.99 -1.74
CA CYS A 180 -6.55 -24.10 -1.92
C CYS A 180 -6.23 -25.15 -2.97
N TYR A 181 -5.40 -24.77 -3.96
CA TYR A 181 -4.94 -25.67 -5.02
C TYR A 181 -3.61 -26.38 -4.68
N LYS A 182 -2.60 -25.66 -4.18
CA LYS A 182 -1.29 -26.26 -3.84
C LYS A 182 -0.74 -25.72 -2.53
N ALA A 183 -0.56 -26.60 -1.54
CA ALA A 183 0.05 -26.29 -0.25
C ALA A 183 1.10 -27.35 0.10
N LEU A 184 2.25 -26.92 0.63
CA LEU A 184 3.30 -27.85 1.09
C LEU A 184 3.18 -28.15 2.59
N LEU A 185 2.92 -27.13 3.41
CA LEU A 185 2.78 -27.24 4.87
C LEU A 185 1.56 -26.46 5.37
N PHE A 186 0.77 -27.07 6.27
CA PHE A 186 -0.51 -26.53 6.72
C PHE A 186 -0.76 -26.77 8.22
N HIS A 187 -0.91 -25.70 8.99
CA HIS A 187 -1.29 -25.75 10.41
C HIS A 187 -2.61 -24.99 10.65
N CYS A 188 -3.58 -25.66 11.27
CA CYS A 188 -4.91 -25.12 11.55
C CYS A 188 -5.37 -25.34 12.99
N TYR A 189 -5.96 -24.29 13.56
CA TYR A 189 -6.69 -24.32 14.82
C TYR A 189 -8.19 -24.11 14.55
N PRO A 190 -9.10 -24.63 15.41
CA PRO A 190 -10.37 -25.18 14.95
C PRO A 190 -11.42 -24.11 14.64
N ASN A 191 -11.92 -24.13 13.40
CA ASN A 191 -13.34 -24.09 13.02
C ASN A 191 -13.39 -24.04 11.47
N ILE A 192 -14.32 -24.81 10.87
CA ILE A 192 -14.87 -24.66 9.50
C ILE A 192 -14.32 -25.56 8.36
N TYR A 193 -15.26 -25.90 7.45
CA TYR A 193 -15.18 -26.63 6.17
C TYR A 193 -13.99 -26.23 5.28
N THR A 194 -13.10 -27.20 5.04
CA THR A 194 -11.94 -27.06 4.17
C THR A 194 -12.10 -27.90 2.92
N THR A 195 -12.00 -27.29 1.74
CA THR A 195 -11.89 -28.03 0.47
C THR A 195 -10.49 -27.81 -0.08
N VAL A 196 -9.66 -28.86 -0.03
CA VAL A 196 -8.35 -28.87 -0.68
C VAL A 196 -8.53 -29.60 -2.01
N LEU A 197 -8.31 -28.88 -3.11
CA LEU A 197 -8.29 -29.48 -4.44
C LEU A 197 -6.83 -29.79 -4.74
N HIS A 198 -6.54 -31.05 -5.08
CA HIS A 198 -5.22 -31.49 -5.54
C HIS A 198 -5.04 -31.19 -7.03
#